data_AF-A0AAV0HGY0-F1
#
_entry.id   AF-A0AAV0HGY0-F1
#
_cell.length_a   1.000
_cell.length_b   1.000
_cell.length_c   1.000
_cell.angle_alpha   90.00
_cell.angle_beta   90.00
_cell.angle_gamma   90.00
#
_symmetry.space_group_name_H-M   'P 1'
#
loop_
_entity.id
_entity.type
_entity.pdbx_description
1 polymer ?
#
loop_
_entity_poly.entity_id
_entity_poly.type
_entity_poly.pdbx_seq_one_letter_code
_entity_poly.pdbx_strand_id
1 'polypeptide(L)'
;MVTKTEESQLNKLENQVDNGGGGAWEYLCLARKLKVRRSDKVLKYGLSILNDSRKRSSLGPDEWTLYEQVAVAAMDCHALDVAKDCISALQKKFPESKRVGRLEAMLLEAKGSWEDAEAAYSSLLEDNPFDQVIHKRRVAIAKAQGNISAAIEWLNKYLEIFMADHDAWRELAEIYVSLQIKQAAFCYEELILSQPTVPLYHLAYADVSLLFPYLPSLASAALEKEYKLHASDKLSVLTSTLKCLRVSS
;
A
#
# COMPACT_ATOMS: atom_id res chain seq x y z
N MET A 1 -4.45 3.42 13.87
CA MET A 1 -4.05 2.20 14.61
C MET A 1 -5.30 1.56 15.17
N VAL A 2 -5.48 0.24 14.98
CA VAL A 2 -6.59 -0.52 15.60
C VAL A 2 -6.37 -0.52 17.11
N THR A 3 -7.38 -0.18 17.89
CA THR A 3 -7.25 -0.21 19.36
C THR A 3 -7.24 -1.66 19.85
N LYS A 4 -6.54 -1.94 20.96
CA LYS A 4 -6.51 -3.28 21.58
C LYS A 4 -7.92 -3.82 21.88
N THR A 5 -8.85 -2.93 22.18
CA THR A 5 -10.26 -3.24 22.40
C THR A 5 -10.97 -3.70 21.13
N GLU A 6 -10.76 -3.01 20.01
CA GLU A 6 -11.36 -3.37 18.71
C GLU A 6 -10.80 -4.69 18.17
N GLU A 7 -9.50 -4.92 18.35
CA GLU A 7 -8.86 -6.19 17.97
C GLU A 7 -9.39 -7.37 18.79
N SER A 8 -9.55 -7.19 20.11
CA SER A 8 -10.16 -8.21 20.97
C SER A 8 -11.60 -8.50 20.56
N GLN A 9 -12.38 -7.47 20.21
CA GLN A 9 -13.75 -7.63 19.73
C GLN A 9 -13.79 -8.39 18.40
N LEU A 10 -12.90 -8.07 17.46
CA LEU A 10 -12.80 -8.77 16.17
C LEU A 10 -12.49 -10.26 16.36
N ASN A 11 -11.54 -10.59 17.23
CA ASN A 11 -11.18 -11.98 17.55
C ASN A 11 -12.33 -12.75 18.23
N LYS A 12 -13.09 -12.09 19.11
CA LYS A 12 -14.28 -12.70 19.74
C LYS A 12 -15.35 -13.03 18.69
N LEU A 13 -15.65 -12.08 17.81
CA LEU A 13 -16.59 -12.29 16.72
C LEU A 13 -16.13 -13.39 15.76
N GLU A 14 -14.83 -13.43 15.43
CA GLU A 14 -14.27 -14.50 14.60
C GLU A 14 -14.51 -15.88 15.21
N ASN A 15 -14.17 -16.05 16.49
CA ASN A 15 -14.39 -17.31 17.21
C ASN A 15 -15.88 -17.66 17.31
N GLN A 16 -16.75 -16.67 17.51
CA GLN A 16 -18.20 -16.89 17.56
C GLN A 16 -18.72 -17.42 16.21
N VAL A 17 -18.31 -16.80 15.10
CA VAL A 17 -18.75 -17.19 13.76
C VAL A 17 -18.20 -18.56 13.37
N ASP A 18 -16.94 -18.84 13.68
CA ASP A 18 -16.33 -20.15 13.42
C ASP A 18 -17.01 -21.30 14.19
N ASN A 19 -17.52 -21.02 15.39
CA ASN A 19 -18.29 -21.97 16.19
C ASN A 19 -19.80 -21.99 15.88
N GLY A 20 -20.25 -21.29 14.83
CA GLY A 20 -21.65 -21.28 14.39
C GLY A 20 -22.59 -20.42 15.23
N GLY A 21 -22.06 -19.56 16.12
CA GLY A 21 -22.83 -18.69 17.02
C GLY A 21 -23.46 -17.46 16.36
N GLY A 22 -23.53 -17.40 15.02
CA GLY A 22 -23.97 -16.22 14.28
C GLY A 22 -22.94 -15.08 14.29
N GLY A 23 -23.37 -13.86 13.93
CA GLY A 23 -22.49 -12.68 14.00
C GLY A 23 -21.65 -12.41 12.74
N ALA A 24 -21.88 -13.14 11.65
CA ALA A 24 -21.02 -13.09 10.47
C ALA A 24 -21.01 -11.71 9.80
N TRP A 25 -22.15 -11.04 9.73
CA TRP A 25 -22.24 -9.70 9.15
C TRP A 25 -21.56 -8.64 10.03
N GLU A 26 -21.72 -8.72 11.35
CA GLU A 26 -21.06 -7.84 12.31
C GLU A 26 -19.54 -7.97 12.22
N TYR A 27 -19.03 -9.20 12.11
CA TYR A 27 -17.61 -9.45 11.85
C TYR A 27 -17.15 -8.80 10.55
N LEU A 28 -17.88 -8.99 9.44
CA LEU A 28 -17.51 -8.44 8.13
C LEU A 28 -17.49 -6.91 8.13
N CYS A 29 -18.46 -6.28 8.78
CA CYS A 29 -18.53 -4.83 8.98
C CYS A 29 -17.34 -4.32 9.81
N LEU A 30 -17.01 -5.00 10.91
CA LEU A 30 -15.89 -4.61 11.77
C LEU A 30 -14.54 -4.80 11.06
N ALA A 31 -14.35 -5.93 10.37
CA ALA A 31 -13.15 -6.20 9.58
C ALA A 31 -12.93 -5.12 8.50
N ARG A 32 -14.01 -4.68 7.84
CA ARG A 32 -13.99 -3.60 6.85
C ARG A 32 -13.66 -2.25 7.49
N LYS A 33 -14.30 -1.91 8.62
CA LYS A 33 -14.07 -0.66 9.36
C LYS A 33 -12.62 -0.54 9.82
N LEU A 34 -12.06 -1.64 10.33
CA LEU A 34 -10.69 -1.71 10.83
C LEU A 34 -9.64 -1.90 9.73
N LYS A 35 -10.07 -2.11 8.47
CA LYS A 35 -9.20 -2.39 7.31
C LYS A 35 -8.20 -3.54 7.55
N VAL A 36 -8.65 -4.59 8.26
CA VAL A 36 -7.79 -5.74 8.58
C VAL A 36 -7.81 -6.74 7.43
N ARG A 37 -6.63 -7.21 7.01
CA ARG A 37 -6.46 -8.20 5.95
C ARG A 37 -6.68 -9.63 6.49
N ARG A 38 -7.94 -10.06 6.61
CA ARG A 38 -8.37 -11.43 6.94
C ARG A 38 -9.18 -12.04 5.79
N SER A 39 -8.60 -12.04 4.59
CA SER A 39 -9.29 -12.32 3.33
C SER A 39 -9.88 -13.74 3.28
N ASP A 40 -9.20 -14.71 3.90
CA ASP A 40 -9.67 -16.09 4.06
C ASP A 40 -10.99 -16.18 4.85
N LYS A 41 -11.05 -15.52 6.02
CA LYS A 41 -12.25 -15.48 6.87
C LYS A 41 -13.36 -14.67 6.22
N VAL A 42 -13.02 -13.53 5.64
CA VAL A 42 -13.97 -12.66 4.92
C VAL A 42 -14.63 -13.42 3.76
N LEU A 43 -13.85 -14.16 2.99
CA LEU A 43 -14.35 -15.00 1.89
C LEU A 43 -15.27 -16.10 2.41
N LYS A 44 -14.84 -16.86 3.42
CA LYS A 44 -15.64 -17.95 4.02
C LYS A 44 -16.98 -17.45 4.54
N TYR A 45 -16.98 -16.40 5.35
CA TYR A 45 -18.19 -15.87 5.97
C TYR A 45 -19.08 -15.17 4.95
N GLY A 46 -18.50 -14.42 4.02
CA GLY A 46 -19.25 -13.74 2.98
C GLY A 46 -19.95 -14.71 2.04
N LEU A 47 -19.29 -15.79 1.62
CA LEU A 47 -19.91 -16.85 0.84
C LEU A 47 -21.05 -17.54 1.60
N SER A 48 -20.90 -17.75 2.90
CA SER A 48 -21.98 -18.34 3.72
C SER A 48 -23.25 -17.50 3.74
N ILE A 49 -23.14 -16.18 3.58
CA ILE A 49 -24.26 -15.25 3.50
C ILE A 49 -24.79 -15.17 2.07
N LEU A 50 -23.91 -15.06 1.06
CA LEU A 50 -24.29 -14.93 -0.35
C LEU A 50 -25.00 -16.18 -0.89
N ASN A 51 -24.61 -17.37 -0.42
CA ASN A 51 -25.23 -18.65 -0.82
C ASN A 51 -26.62 -18.87 -0.18
N ASP A 52 -26.93 -18.16 0.92
CA ASP A 52 -28.23 -18.23 1.58
C ASP A 52 -29.10 -17.03 1.16
N SER A 53 -30.04 -17.27 0.26
CA SER A 53 -30.90 -16.20 -0.28
C SER A 53 -31.67 -15.44 0.81
N ARG A 54 -32.01 -16.06 1.94
CA ARG A 54 -32.73 -15.37 3.02
C ARG A 54 -31.82 -14.38 3.74
N LYS A 55 -30.61 -14.83 4.10
CA LYS A 55 -29.60 -13.98 4.76
C LYS A 55 -29.15 -12.87 3.82
N ARG A 56 -28.90 -13.18 2.55
CA ARG A 56 -28.52 -12.20 1.53
C ARG A 56 -29.57 -11.09 1.40
N SER A 57 -30.84 -11.45 1.18
CA SER A 57 -31.91 -10.46 1.02
C SER A 57 -32.21 -9.68 2.30
N SER A 58 -31.91 -10.25 3.48
CA SER A 58 -32.07 -9.53 4.76
C SER A 58 -31.12 -8.34 4.92
N LEU A 59 -30.02 -8.29 4.16
CA LEU A 59 -29.07 -7.17 4.17
C LEU A 59 -29.60 -5.94 3.43
N GLY A 60 -30.61 -6.09 2.58
CA GLY A 60 -31.15 -4.99 1.78
C GLY A 60 -30.07 -4.29 0.92
N PRO A 61 -29.82 -2.98 1.08
CA PRO A 61 -28.82 -2.26 0.29
C PRO A 61 -27.38 -2.71 0.57
N ASP A 62 -27.12 -3.29 1.75
CA ASP A 62 -25.78 -3.72 2.16
C ASP A 62 -25.32 -5.00 1.45
N GLU A 63 -26.23 -5.71 0.78
CA GLU A 63 -25.93 -6.87 -0.06
C GLU A 63 -24.84 -6.54 -1.10
N TRP A 64 -24.91 -5.37 -1.74
CA TRP A 64 -23.95 -4.97 -2.76
C TRP A 64 -22.57 -4.69 -2.18
N THR A 65 -22.52 -4.15 -0.96
CA THR A 65 -21.27 -3.95 -0.24
C THR A 65 -20.65 -5.29 0.19
N LEU A 66 -21.47 -6.30 0.47
CA LEU A 66 -21.00 -7.66 0.70
C LEU A 66 -20.37 -8.26 -0.57
N TYR A 67 -21.02 -8.14 -1.74
CA TYR A 67 -20.45 -8.64 -3.00
C TYR A 67 -19.07 -8.04 -3.30
N GLU A 68 -18.90 -6.73 -3.11
CA GLU A 68 -17.59 -6.10 -3.30
C GLU A 68 -16.55 -6.61 -2.30
N GLN A 69 -16.91 -6.69 -1.02
CA GLN A 69 -16.00 -7.20 0.01
C GLN A 69 -15.57 -8.65 -0.28
N VAL A 70 -16.51 -9.49 -0.72
CA VAL A 70 -16.23 -10.88 -1.12
C VAL A 70 -15.40 -10.93 -2.39
N ALA A 71 -15.67 -10.09 -3.40
CA ALA A 71 -14.86 -10.04 -4.62
C ALA A 71 -13.39 -9.73 -4.32
N VAL A 72 -13.13 -8.73 -3.48
CA VAL A 72 -11.75 -8.38 -3.07
C VAL A 72 -11.09 -9.50 -2.29
N ALA A 73 -11.80 -10.10 -1.32
CA ALA A 73 -11.28 -11.21 -0.54
C ALA A 73 -11.04 -12.47 -1.40
N ALA A 74 -11.90 -12.73 -2.39
CA ALA A 74 -11.76 -13.82 -3.35
C ALA A 74 -10.52 -13.65 -4.22
N MET A 75 -10.23 -12.43 -4.70
CA MET A 75 -9.00 -12.14 -5.45
C MET A 75 -7.74 -12.37 -4.58
N ASP A 76 -7.75 -11.91 -3.33
CA ASP A 76 -6.65 -12.14 -2.38
C ASP A 76 -6.41 -13.63 -2.09
N CYS A 77 -7.47 -14.44 -2.07
CA CYS A 77 -7.41 -15.90 -1.89
C CYS A 77 -7.25 -16.67 -3.21
N HIS A 78 -7.03 -16.00 -4.33
CA HIS A 78 -6.91 -16.58 -5.66
C HIS A 78 -8.15 -17.39 -6.13
N ALA A 79 -9.32 -17.14 -5.55
CA ALA A 79 -10.61 -17.69 -5.96
C ALA A 79 -11.24 -16.81 -7.07
N LEU A 80 -10.59 -16.76 -8.24
CA LEU A 80 -10.92 -15.82 -9.32
C LEU A 80 -12.32 -16.02 -9.90
N ASP A 81 -12.86 -17.24 -9.89
CA ASP A 81 -14.22 -17.53 -10.35
C ASP A 81 -15.27 -16.85 -9.47
N VAL A 82 -15.11 -16.97 -8.14
CA VAL A 82 -15.99 -16.31 -7.17
C VAL A 82 -15.94 -14.79 -7.31
N ALA A 83 -14.74 -14.23 -7.51
CA ALA A 83 -14.58 -12.81 -7.75
C ALA A 83 -15.31 -12.37 -9.02
N LYS A 84 -15.18 -13.12 -10.12
CA LYS A 84 -15.86 -12.87 -11.39
C LYS A 84 -17.38 -12.91 -11.24
N ASP A 85 -17.92 -13.88 -10.51
CA ASP A 85 -19.36 -14.01 -10.29
C ASP A 85 -19.91 -12.83 -9.47
N CYS A 86 -19.20 -12.43 -8.41
CA CYS A 86 -19.56 -11.28 -7.60
C CYS A 86 -19.55 -9.98 -8.41
N ILE A 87 -18.50 -9.76 -9.22
CA ILE A 87 -18.38 -8.59 -10.09
C ILE A 87 -19.45 -8.59 -11.17
N SER A 88 -19.77 -9.74 -11.76
CA SER A 88 -20.84 -9.86 -12.76
C SER A 88 -22.22 -9.53 -12.18
N ALA A 89 -22.47 -9.91 -10.92
CA ALA A 89 -23.70 -9.53 -10.20
C ALA A 89 -23.76 -8.00 -9.97
N LEU A 90 -22.64 -7.40 -9.58
CA LEU A 90 -22.53 -5.94 -9.39
C LEU A 90 -22.72 -5.19 -10.71
N GLN A 91 -22.12 -5.66 -11.80
CA GLN A 91 -22.19 -5.03 -13.13
C GLN A 91 -23.62 -5.07 -13.69
N LYS A 92 -24.37 -6.16 -13.47
CA LYS A 92 -25.80 -6.23 -13.84
C LYS A 92 -26.66 -5.20 -13.11
N LYS A 93 -26.31 -4.89 -11.86
CA LYS A 93 -27.06 -3.92 -11.04
C LYS A 93 -26.63 -2.48 -11.31
N PHE A 94 -25.34 -2.26 -11.59
CA PHE A 94 -24.71 -0.95 -11.71
C PHE A 94 -23.77 -0.88 -12.94
N PRO A 95 -24.31 -0.92 -14.17
CA PRO A 95 -23.51 -1.10 -15.39
C PRO A 95 -22.52 0.04 -15.68
N GLU A 96 -22.78 1.26 -15.23
CA GLU A 96 -21.91 2.42 -15.45
C GLU A 96 -21.08 2.79 -14.22
N SER A 97 -21.05 1.92 -13.20
CA SER A 97 -20.36 2.23 -11.95
C SER A 97 -18.86 2.11 -12.09
N LYS A 98 -18.16 3.24 -11.93
CA LYS A 98 -16.69 3.29 -11.88
C LYS A 98 -16.10 2.45 -10.75
N ARG A 99 -16.84 2.27 -9.64
CA ARG A 99 -16.45 1.39 -8.54
C ARG A 99 -16.42 -0.07 -8.98
N VAL A 100 -17.37 -0.49 -9.82
CA VAL A 100 -17.38 -1.84 -10.41
C VAL A 100 -16.28 -1.97 -11.46
N GLY A 101 -16.08 -0.97 -12.31
CA GLY A 101 -14.97 -0.93 -13.27
C GLY A 101 -13.59 -1.06 -12.59
N ARG A 102 -13.39 -0.47 -11.41
CA ARG A 102 -12.17 -0.67 -10.61
C ARG A 102 -12.01 -2.12 -10.14
N LEU A 103 -13.09 -2.79 -9.74
CA LEU A 103 -13.04 -4.21 -9.35
C LEU A 103 -12.74 -5.10 -10.56
N GLU A 104 -13.25 -4.77 -11.74
CA GLU A 104 -12.92 -5.47 -12.99
C GLU A 104 -11.43 -5.32 -13.33
N ALA A 105 -10.87 -4.11 -13.23
CA ALA A 105 -9.45 -3.86 -13.41
C ALA A 105 -8.58 -4.64 -12.39
N MET A 106 -8.99 -4.68 -11.12
CA MET A 106 -8.34 -5.50 -10.09
C MET A 106 -8.42 -7.00 -10.39
N LEU A 107 -9.50 -7.48 -11.00
CA LEU A 107 -9.64 -8.87 -11.41
C LEU A 107 -8.70 -9.22 -12.57
N LEU A 108 -8.51 -8.31 -13.53
CA LEU A 108 -7.54 -8.46 -14.61
C LEU A 108 -6.10 -8.51 -14.06
N GLU A 109 -5.79 -7.64 -13.10
CA GLU A 109 -4.53 -7.66 -12.34
C GLU A 109 -4.33 -9.02 -11.66
N ALA A 110 -5.34 -9.52 -10.94
CA ALA A 110 -5.26 -10.81 -10.24
C ALA A 110 -5.13 -12.03 -11.18
N LYS A 111 -5.56 -11.91 -12.43
CA LYS A 111 -5.37 -12.92 -13.48
C LYS A 111 -3.99 -12.86 -14.14
N GLY A 112 -3.23 -11.78 -13.94
CA GLY A 112 -1.97 -11.52 -14.64
C GLY A 112 -2.15 -10.94 -16.05
N SER A 113 -3.36 -10.51 -16.43
CA SER A 113 -3.63 -9.81 -17.69
C SER A 113 -3.26 -8.34 -17.55
N TRP A 114 -1.95 -8.06 -17.47
CA TRP A 114 -1.47 -6.73 -17.12
C TRP A 114 -1.81 -5.63 -18.12
N GLU A 115 -1.77 -5.95 -19.41
CA GLU A 115 -2.07 -5.01 -20.50
C GLU A 115 -3.54 -4.56 -20.44
N ASP A 116 -4.44 -5.52 -20.26
CA ASP A 116 -5.87 -5.25 -20.10
C ASP A 116 -6.16 -4.45 -18.82
N ALA A 117 -5.47 -4.79 -17.72
CA ALA A 117 -5.60 -4.06 -16.46
C ALA A 117 -5.14 -2.60 -16.61
N GLU A 118 -4.00 -2.37 -17.28
CA GLU A 118 -3.48 -1.04 -17.54
C GLU A 118 -4.39 -0.21 -18.43
N ALA A 119 -4.98 -0.82 -19.47
CA ALA A 119 -5.96 -0.17 -20.32
C ALA A 119 -7.22 0.22 -19.52
N ALA A 120 -7.71 -0.68 -18.67
CA ALA A 120 -8.86 -0.40 -17.80
C ALA A 120 -8.57 0.73 -16.80
N TYR A 121 -7.40 0.72 -16.16
CA TYR A 121 -6.99 1.79 -15.25
C TYR A 121 -6.79 3.12 -15.97
N SER A 122 -6.24 3.12 -17.18
CA SER A 122 -6.07 4.32 -17.99
C SER A 122 -7.42 4.94 -18.36
N SER A 123 -8.40 4.13 -18.78
CA SER A 123 -9.77 4.60 -19.04
C SER A 123 -10.43 5.19 -17.80
N LEU A 124 -10.25 4.59 -16.61
CA LEU A 124 -10.78 5.14 -15.36
C LEU A 124 -10.13 6.48 -14.97
N LEU A 125 -8.86 6.70 -15.32
CA LEU A 125 -8.15 7.96 -15.08
C LEU A 125 -8.54 9.06 -16.07
N GLU A 126 -9.00 8.73 -17.28
CA GLU A 126 -9.56 9.72 -18.20
C GLU A 126 -10.79 10.41 -17.59
N ASP A 127 -11.63 9.65 -16.88
CA ASP A 127 -12.79 10.18 -16.17
C ASP A 127 -12.43 10.93 -14.89
N ASN A 128 -11.48 10.40 -14.10
CA ASN A 128 -11.00 11.01 -12.87
C ASN A 128 -9.47 10.99 -12.78
N PRO A 129 -8.79 12.02 -13.31
CA PRO A 129 -7.32 12.09 -13.34
C PRO A 129 -6.67 12.08 -11.95
N PHE A 130 -7.44 12.41 -10.91
CA PHE A 130 -6.94 12.57 -9.53
C PHE A 130 -7.23 11.36 -8.64
N ASP A 131 -7.59 10.20 -9.19
CA ASP A 131 -7.75 8.98 -8.40
C ASP A 131 -6.38 8.43 -7.96
N GLN A 132 -5.97 8.80 -6.73
CA GLN A 132 -4.72 8.35 -6.12
C GLN A 132 -4.61 6.82 -6.03
N VAL A 133 -5.73 6.11 -5.85
CA VAL A 133 -5.70 4.65 -5.69
C VAL A 133 -5.26 4.00 -6.99
N ILE A 134 -5.76 4.50 -8.12
CA ILE A 134 -5.42 3.96 -9.44
C ILE A 134 -3.96 4.25 -9.78
N HIS A 135 -3.48 5.48 -9.54
CA HIS A 135 -2.06 5.80 -9.76
C HIS A 135 -1.13 4.88 -8.95
N LYS A 136 -1.40 4.70 -7.65
CA LYS A 136 -0.61 3.77 -6.80
C LYS A 136 -0.69 2.32 -7.29
N ARG A 137 -1.82 1.89 -7.85
CA ARG A 137 -1.97 0.55 -8.42
C ARG A 137 -1.11 0.36 -9.67
N ARG A 138 -1.03 1.34 -10.57
CA ARG A 138 -0.15 1.27 -11.76
C ARG A 138 1.33 1.13 -11.38
N VAL A 139 1.77 1.87 -10.36
CA VAL A 139 3.12 1.71 -9.78
C VAL A 139 3.32 0.28 -9.28
N ALA A 140 2.36 -0.25 -8.50
CA ALA A 140 2.43 -1.61 -7.97
C ALA A 140 2.49 -2.68 -9.07
N ILE A 141 1.74 -2.51 -10.16
CA ILE A 141 1.75 -3.41 -11.33
C ILE A 141 3.12 -3.40 -12.01
N ALA A 142 3.67 -2.20 -12.28
CA ALA A 142 5.00 -2.08 -12.89
C ALA A 142 6.08 -2.76 -12.02
N LYS A 143 5.98 -2.63 -10.69
CA LYS A 143 6.87 -3.32 -9.74
C LYS A 143 6.67 -4.84 -9.77
N ALA A 144 5.43 -5.32 -9.81
CA ALA A 144 5.12 -6.75 -9.86
C ALA A 144 5.64 -7.44 -11.14
N GLN A 145 5.68 -6.70 -12.26
CA GLN A 145 6.30 -7.15 -13.50
C GLN A 145 7.83 -7.11 -13.50
N GLY A 146 8.46 -6.55 -12.46
CA GLY A 146 9.89 -6.30 -12.41
C GLY A 146 10.35 -5.13 -13.30
N ASN A 147 9.43 -4.35 -13.86
CA ASN A 147 9.74 -3.18 -14.68
C ASN A 147 9.95 -1.95 -13.79
N ILE A 148 11.12 -1.90 -13.16
CA ILE A 148 11.48 -0.83 -12.21
C ILE A 148 11.54 0.54 -12.90
N SER A 149 11.96 0.60 -14.17
CA SER A 149 11.95 1.86 -14.95
C SER A 149 10.54 2.44 -15.09
N ALA A 150 9.55 1.62 -15.43
CA ALA A 150 8.16 2.06 -15.52
C ALA A 150 7.62 2.47 -14.14
N ALA A 151 7.96 1.73 -13.08
CA ALA A 151 7.57 2.10 -11.72
C ALA A 151 8.09 3.49 -11.31
N ILE A 152 9.34 3.81 -11.64
CA ILE A 152 9.95 5.12 -11.40
C ILE A 152 9.22 6.20 -12.23
N GLU A 153 8.96 5.96 -13.50
CA GLU A 153 8.24 6.91 -14.36
C GLU A 153 6.85 7.21 -13.78
N TRP A 154 6.10 6.18 -13.39
CA TRP A 154 4.77 6.34 -12.79
C TRP A 154 4.82 7.04 -11.43
N LEU A 155 5.81 6.74 -10.58
CA LEU A 155 5.99 7.44 -9.30
C LEU A 155 6.31 8.93 -9.48
N ASN A 156 7.17 9.29 -10.44
CA ASN A 156 7.46 10.70 -10.73
C ASN A 156 6.19 11.42 -11.22
N LYS A 157 5.46 10.85 -12.19
CA LYS A 157 4.17 11.40 -12.66
C LYS A 157 3.15 11.54 -11.52
N TYR A 158 3.10 10.58 -10.61
CA TYR A 158 2.24 10.63 -9.44
C TYR A 158 2.64 11.78 -8.50
N LEU A 159 3.93 11.93 -8.20
CA LEU A 159 4.44 12.98 -7.31
C LEU A 159 4.36 14.39 -7.91
N GLU A 160 4.34 14.53 -9.23
CA GLU A 160 4.02 15.80 -9.90
C GLU A 160 2.59 16.28 -9.56
N ILE A 161 1.66 15.36 -9.33
CA ILE A 161 0.26 15.66 -8.97
C ILE A 161 0.09 15.72 -7.44
N PHE A 162 0.71 14.80 -6.71
CA PHE A 162 0.53 14.57 -5.28
C PHE A 162 1.84 14.74 -4.49
N MET A 163 2.47 15.91 -4.63
CA MET A 163 3.80 16.21 -4.08
C MET A 163 3.91 16.06 -2.55
N ALA A 164 2.79 16.14 -1.83
CA ALA A 164 2.74 15.97 -0.37
C ALA A 164 2.62 14.51 0.10
N ASP A 165 2.61 13.53 -0.82
CA ASP A 165 2.55 12.11 -0.46
C ASP A 165 3.93 11.59 -0.06
N HIS A 166 4.21 11.64 1.24
CA HIS A 166 5.48 11.22 1.81
C HIS A 166 5.74 9.71 1.65
N ASP A 167 4.71 8.87 1.61
CA ASP A 167 4.88 7.43 1.41
C ASP A 167 5.39 7.14 -0.01
N ALA A 168 4.87 7.87 -1.00
CA ALA A 168 5.33 7.76 -2.39
C ALA A 168 6.77 8.27 -2.59
N TRP A 169 7.15 9.38 -1.93
CA TRP A 169 8.54 9.85 -1.91
C TRP A 169 9.48 8.82 -1.29
N ARG A 170 9.06 8.20 -0.19
CA ARG A 170 9.84 7.14 0.49
C ARG A 170 9.99 5.91 -0.40
N GLU A 171 8.92 5.49 -1.07
CA GLU A 171 8.97 4.37 -2.01
C GLU A 171 9.88 4.65 -3.21
N LEU A 172 9.83 5.86 -3.76
CA LEU A 172 10.73 6.29 -4.84
C LEU A 172 12.19 6.31 -4.38
N ALA A 173 12.46 6.82 -3.19
CA ALA A 173 13.80 6.81 -2.59
C ALA A 173 14.34 5.39 -2.46
N GLU A 174 13.56 4.47 -1.90
CA GLU A 174 13.93 3.05 -1.73
C GLU A 174 14.28 2.37 -3.06
N ILE A 175 13.51 2.66 -4.12
CA ILE A 175 13.84 2.17 -5.46
C ILE A 175 15.17 2.74 -5.94
N TYR A 176 15.38 4.05 -5.79
CA TYR A 176 16.61 4.71 -6.23
C TYR A 176 17.85 4.30 -5.44
N VAL A 177 17.74 3.90 -4.16
CA VAL A 177 18.90 3.41 -3.40
C VAL A 177 19.62 2.29 -4.15
N SER A 178 18.87 1.42 -4.82
CA SER A 178 19.42 0.29 -5.59
C SER A 178 19.97 0.65 -6.97
N LEU A 179 19.69 1.85 -7.49
CA LEU A 179 19.97 2.23 -8.88
C LEU A 179 20.83 3.49 -9.01
N GLN A 180 20.43 4.54 -8.30
CA GLN A 180 20.94 5.90 -8.45
C GLN A 180 20.95 6.63 -7.10
N ILE A 181 22.05 6.49 -6.37
CA ILE A 181 22.18 6.97 -4.98
C ILE A 181 21.92 8.48 -4.85
N LYS A 182 22.29 9.29 -5.86
CA LYS A 182 22.06 10.74 -5.84
C LYS A 182 20.57 11.11 -5.84
N GLN A 183 19.77 10.41 -6.65
CA GLN A 183 18.34 10.60 -6.74
C GLN A 183 17.65 10.12 -5.46
N ALA A 184 18.14 9.04 -4.84
CA ALA A 184 17.68 8.60 -3.53
C ALA A 184 17.93 9.66 -2.46
N ALA A 185 19.12 10.27 -2.44
CA ALA A 185 19.46 11.34 -1.52
C ALA A 185 18.51 12.54 -1.67
N PHE A 186 18.24 12.97 -2.90
CA PHE A 186 17.26 14.03 -3.18
C PHE A 186 15.87 13.71 -2.63
N CYS A 187 15.36 12.50 -2.85
CA CYS A 187 14.05 12.11 -2.33
C CYS A 187 13.98 12.17 -0.79
N TYR A 188 15.06 11.76 -0.11
CA TYR A 188 15.14 11.85 1.36
C TYR A 188 15.33 13.28 1.86
N GLU A 189 15.99 14.16 1.11
CA GLU A 189 16.05 15.60 1.43
C GLU A 189 14.65 16.21 1.42
N GLU A 190 13.84 15.95 0.39
CA GLU A 190 12.44 16.39 0.32
C GLU A 190 11.60 15.85 1.50
N LEU A 191 11.83 14.60 1.90
CA LEU A 191 11.18 14.02 3.09
C LEU A 191 11.58 14.70 4.39
N ILE A 192 12.86 15.02 4.57
CA ILE A 192 13.36 15.72 5.76
C ILE A 192 12.86 17.16 5.79
N LEU A 193 12.84 17.85 4.64
CA LEU A 193 12.32 19.22 4.54
C LEU A 193 10.83 19.28 4.88
N SER A 194 10.05 18.29 4.43
CA SER A 194 8.61 18.24 4.70
C SER A 194 8.27 17.75 6.11
N GLN A 195 9.03 16.80 6.67
CA GLN A 195 8.80 16.21 7.99
C GLN A 195 10.11 16.08 8.79
N PRO A 196 10.67 17.21 9.28
CA PRO A 196 11.99 17.23 9.93
C PRO A 196 12.02 16.47 11.26
N THR A 197 10.87 16.22 11.88
CA THR A 197 10.76 15.55 13.18
C THR A 197 10.76 14.03 13.09
N VAL A 198 10.69 13.44 11.89
CA VAL A 198 10.66 11.98 11.68
C VAL A 198 12.09 11.43 11.64
N PRO A 199 12.57 10.71 12.67
CA PRO A 199 13.97 10.28 12.73
C PRO A 199 14.35 9.27 11.64
N LEU A 200 13.37 8.50 11.15
CA LEU A 200 13.57 7.48 10.14
C LEU A 200 14.11 8.04 8.82
N TYR A 201 13.73 9.26 8.44
CA TYR A 201 14.22 9.89 7.21
C TYR A 201 15.68 10.31 7.34
N HIS A 202 16.06 10.83 8.49
CA HIS A 202 17.45 11.17 8.80
C HIS A 202 18.35 9.95 8.81
N LEU A 203 17.91 8.84 9.41
CA LEU A 203 18.65 7.58 9.40
C LEU A 203 18.82 7.04 7.98
N ALA A 204 17.75 6.98 7.19
CA ALA A 204 17.82 6.51 5.81
C ALA A 204 18.72 7.41 4.94
N TYR A 205 18.66 8.72 5.14
CA TYR A 205 19.56 9.66 4.47
C TYR A 205 21.03 9.47 4.85
N ALA A 206 21.31 9.21 6.13
CA ALA A 206 22.65 8.91 6.61
C ALA A 206 23.19 7.64 5.94
N ASP A 207 22.37 6.59 5.82
CA ASP A 207 22.75 5.35 5.14
C ASP A 207 23.09 5.59 3.66
N VAL A 208 22.25 6.35 2.95
CA VAL A 208 22.51 6.76 1.55
C VAL A 208 23.81 7.57 1.43
N SER A 209 24.06 8.48 2.37
CA SER A 209 25.28 9.30 2.41
C SER A 209 26.54 8.49 2.69
N LEU A 210 26.44 7.45 3.53
CA LEU A 210 27.54 6.52 3.78
C LEU A 210 27.91 5.73 2.53
N LEU A 211 26.91 5.34 1.73
CA LEU A 211 27.12 4.64 0.45
C LEU A 211 27.73 5.55 -0.62
N PHE A 212 27.57 6.87 -0.50
CA PHE A 212 28.16 7.84 -1.42
C PHE A 212 28.76 9.04 -0.66
N PRO A 213 30.00 8.91 -0.13
CA PRO A 213 30.62 9.89 0.76
C PRO A 213 30.92 11.27 0.13
N TYR A 214 30.84 11.37 -1.19
CA TYR A 214 31.08 12.60 -1.94
C TYR A 214 29.80 13.42 -2.19
N LEU A 215 28.65 13.03 -1.65
CA LEU A 215 27.45 13.88 -1.65
C LEU A 215 27.69 15.07 -0.69
N PRO A 216 27.82 16.31 -1.20
CA PRO A 216 27.89 17.47 -0.35
C PRO A 216 26.47 17.83 0.06
N SER A 217 26.10 17.64 1.34
CA SER A 217 24.78 18.06 1.79
C SER A 217 24.78 18.73 3.15
N LEU A 218 23.86 19.68 3.32
CA LEU A 218 23.56 20.37 4.56
C LEU A 218 23.16 19.39 5.68
N ALA A 219 22.61 18.23 5.31
CA ALA A 219 22.16 17.20 6.21
C ALA A 219 23.31 16.38 6.83
N SER A 220 24.44 16.18 6.16
CA SER A 220 25.59 15.51 6.80
C SER A 220 26.15 16.33 7.96
N ALA A 221 26.21 17.66 7.81
CA ALA A 221 26.61 18.59 8.87
C ALA A 221 25.56 18.70 10.00
N ALA A 222 24.27 18.61 9.68
CA ALA A 222 23.18 18.61 10.67
C ALA A 222 23.15 17.30 11.48
N LEU A 223 23.31 16.15 10.82
CA LEU A 223 23.41 14.82 11.44
C LEU A 223 24.65 14.71 12.32
N GLU A 224 25.80 15.22 11.87
CA GLU A 224 27.02 15.27 12.69
C GLU A 224 26.81 16.12 13.94
N LYS A 225 26.02 17.21 13.85
CA LYS A 225 25.68 18.08 14.99
C LYS A 225 24.67 17.43 15.95
N GLU A 226 23.63 16.78 15.45
CA GLU A 226 22.64 16.07 16.28
C GLU A 226 23.23 14.83 16.98
N TYR A 227 24.05 14.04 16.29
CA TYR A 227 24.75 12.90 16.91
C TYR A 227 25.75 13.37 17.97
N LYS A 228 26.42 14.52 17.78
CA LYS A 228 27.27 15.15 18.80
C LYS A 228 26.51 15.58 20.05
N LEU A 229 25.24 15.96 19.91
CA LEU A 229 24.39 16.42 21.03
C LEU A 229 23.74 15.27 21.80
N HIS A 230 23.33 14.19 21.12
CA HIS A 230 22.49 13.15 21.72
C HIS A 230 23.17 11.79 21.92
N ALA A 231 24.32 11.53 21.28
CA ALA A 231 25.02 10.25 21.39
C ALA A 231 26.56 10.42 21.25
N SER A 232 27.15 11.30 22.06
CA SER A 232 28.60 11.58 22.11
C SER A 232 29.48 10.33 22.19
N ASP A 233 28.99 9.30 22.86
CA ASP A 233 29.78 8.10 23.18
C ASP A 233 29.90 7.13 21.99
N LYS A 234 29.03 7.27 20.97
CA LYS A 234 29.06 6.47 19.74
C LYS A 234 29.83 7.14 18.60
N LEU A 235 30.25 8.40 18.78
CA LEU A 235 31.04 9.14 17.79
C LEU A 235 32.41 8.54 17.57
N SER A 236 33.05 7.98 18.59
CA SER A 236 34.36 7.34 18.44
C SER A 236 34.33 6.15 17.47
N VAL A 237 33.22 5.40 17.45
CA VAL A 237 32.99 4.24 16.56
C VAL A 237 32.73 4.68 15.12
N LEU A 238 31.95 5.75 14.92
CA LEU A 238 31.69 6.32 13.59
C LEU A 238 32.91 7.07 13.00
N THR A 239 33.67 7.77 13.85
CA THR A 239 34.85 8.53 13.40
C THR A 239 36.01 7.59 13.06
N SER A 240 36.13 6.45 13.74
CA SER A 240 37.13 5.42 13.41
C SER A 240 36.77 4.67 12.13
N THR A 241 35.50 4.32 11.89
CA THR A 241 35.07 3.71 10.62
C THR A 241 35.20 4.67 9.43
N LEU A 242 34.85 5.96 9.61
CA LEU A 242 35.07 7.01 8.60
C LEU A 242 36.56 7.29 8.31
N LYS A 243 37.44 7.18 9.32
CA LYS A 243 38.90 7.30 9.12
C LYS A 243 39.49 6.08 8.41
N CYS A 244 39.03 4.87 8.71
CA CYS A 244 39.52 3.65 8.04
C CYS A 244 39.20 3.62 6.54
N LEU A 245 38.08 4.21 6.11
CA LEU A 245 37.70 4.34 4.70
C LEU A 245 38.50 5.42 3.94
N ARG A 246 39.15 6.35 4.65
CA ARG A 246 40.00 7.40 4.05
C ARG A 246 41.43 6.95 3.76
N VAL A 247 41.84 5.80 4.28
CA VAL A 247 43.23 5.29 4.18
C VAL A 247 43.31 4.10 3.20
N SER A 248 42.19 3.65 2.63
CA SER A 248 42.12 2.52 1.69
C SER A 248 41.83 2.93 0.23
N SER A 249 41.92 4.22 -0.10
CA SER A 249 42.01 4.76 -1.47
C SER A 249 43.42 5.22 -1.77
#